data_AF-A0A7C2X665-F1
#
_entry.id   AF-A0A7C2X665-F1
#
_cell.length_a   1.000
_cell.length_b   1.000
_cell.length_c   1.000
_cell.angle_alpha   90.00
_cell.angle_beta   90.00
_cell.angle_gamma   90.00
#
_symmetry.space_group_name_H-M   'P 1'
#
loop_
_entity.id
_entity.type
_entity.pdbx_description
1 polymer ?
#
loop_
_entity_poly.entity_id
_entity_poly.type
_entity_poly.pdbx_seq_one_letter_code
_entity_poly.pdbx_strand_id
1 'polypeptide(L)'
;MAFDKFSDKAKETVDKAKETAAKVLDAGSESVIKAKDAAAESAIKAKDTAADIIDVGKGKLQEGMATVIEETNNIKTILQNSGYCIIDISVTISVPPKAILLFEDTGSGKEKLTELLESEGSTLSKMQTAMIKTMLKTYDLVKITEEHGYRFGKFNLTVTIPPQVTVHLVADK
;
A
#
# COMPACT_ATOMS: atom_id res chain seq x y z
N MET A 1 11.39 10.28 7.76
CA MET A 1 12.69 10.91 7.38
C MET A 1 12.65 11.67 6.06
N ALA A 2 11.94 11.21 5.01
CA ALA A 2 11.82 12.00 3.78
C ALA A 2 10.94 13.26 4.00
N PHE A 3 9.77 13.10 4.63
CA PHE A 3 8.79 14.17 4.88
C PHE A 3 9.34 15.38 5.69
N ASP A 4 10.20 15.13 6.70
CA ASP A 4 10.76 16.21 7.54
C ASP A 4 11.70 17.14 6.76
N LYS A 5 12.58 16.57 5.91
CA LYS A 5 13.47 17.37 5.04
C LYS A 5 12.70 18.21 4.03
N PHE A 6 11.47 17.81 3.67
CA PHE A 6 10.62 18.57 2.75
C PHE A 6 9.87 19.71 3.44
N SER A 7 9.39 19.51 4.68
CA SER A 7 8.81 20.57 5.50
C SER A 7 9.81 21.70 5.72
N ASP A 8 11.07 21.35 6.00
CA ASP A 8 12.12 22.34 6.24
C ASP A 8 12.42 23.19 5.00
N LYS A 9 12.45 22.57 3.81
CA LYS A 9 12.73 23.28 2.55
C LYS A 9 11.57 24.18 2.09
N ALA A 10 10.33 23.76 2.36
CA ALA A 10 9.14 24.57 2.09
C ALA A 10 9.08 25.79 3.04
N LYS A 11 9.36 25.58 4.34
CA LYS A 11 9.49 26.68 5.32
C LYS A 11 10.57 27.66 4.92
N GLU A 12 11.76 27.18 4.56
CA GLU A 12 12.88 28.05 4.16
C GLU A 12 12.53 28.94 2.95
N THR A 13 11.75 28.41 2.00
CA THR A 13 11.33 29.16 0.80
C THR A 13 10.28 30.22 1.14
N VAL A 14 9.34 29.90 2.02
CA VAL A 14 8.31 30.85 2.51
C VAL A 14 8.94 31.93 3.39
N ASP A 15 9.91 31.57 4.23
CA ASP A 15 10.61 32.52 5.10
C ASP A 15 11.47 33.48 4.28
N LYS A 16 12.17 33.00 3.23
CA LYS A 16 12.88 33.88 2.27
C LYS A 16 11.94 34.81 1.50
N ALA A 17 10.76 34.34 1.14
CA ALA A 17 9.75 35.17 0.47
C ALA A 17 9.19 36.26 1.41
N LYS A 18 8.92 35.92 2.68
CA LYS A 18 8.51 36.89 3.71
C LYS A 18 9.60 37.93 4.01
N GLU A 19 10.85 37.49 4.13
CA GLU A 19 11.98 38.39 4.40
C GLU A 19 12.21 39.38 3.24
N THR A 20 12.08 38.90 2.00
CA THR A 20 12.20 39.74 0.80
C THR A 20 11.03 40.72 0.69
N ALA A 21 9.81 40.30 1.01
CA ALA A 21 8.64 41.19 1.02
C ALA A 21 8.73 42.27 2.11
N ALA A 22 9.27 41.94 3.29
CA ALA A 22 9.47 42.89 4.38
C ALA A 22 10.50 43.98 4.04
N LYS A 23 11.58 43.63 3.35
CA LYS A 23 12.62 44.60 2.93
C LYS A 23 12.17 45.57 1.83
N VAL A 24 11.11 45.24 1.09
CA VAL A 24 10.63 46.04 -0.04
C VAL A 24 9.52 47.02 0.37
N LEU A 25 8.79 46.74 1.46
CA LEU A 25 7.73 47.64 1.95
C LEU A 25 8.26 49.01 2.42
N ASP A 26 9.52 49.10 2.84
CA ASP A 26 10.16 50.35 3.30
C ASP A 26 10.67 51.26 2.16
N ALA A 27 10.63 50.80 0.90
CA ALA A 27 11.30 51.46 -0.22
C ALA A 27 10.36 51.83 -1.39
N GLY A 28 9.31 52.63 -1.15
CA GLY A 28 8.63 53.47 -2.17
C GLY A 28 7.94 52.75 -3.36
N SER A 29 6.98 53.43 -3.99
CA SER A 29 5.98 52.87 -4.91
C SER A 29 6.48 52.23 -6.22
N GLU A 30 7.75 52.35 -6.61
CA GLU A 30 8.32 51.66 -7.79
C GLU A 30 8.85 50.24 -7.49
N SER A 31 9.12 49.92 -6.22
CA SER A 31 9.59 48.59 -5.80
C SER A 31 8.44 47.57 -5.64
N VAL A 32 7.19 48.06 -5.55
CA VAL A 32 5.97 47.26 -5.44
C VAL A 32 5.68 46.45 -6.71
N ILE A 33 6.01 46.96 -7.90
CA ILE A 33 5.78 46.24 -9.17
C ILE A 33 6.74 45.05 -9.30
N LYS A 34 8.05 45.26 -9.03
CA LYS A 34 9.05 44.18 -9.04
C LYS A 34 8.83 43.15 -7.92
N ALA A 35 8.36 43.58 -6.75
CA ALA A 35 7.98 42.66 -5.68
C ALA A 35 6.73 41.84 -6.03
N LYS A 36 5.76 42.44 -6.74
CA LYS A 36 4.56 41.73 -7.20
C LYS A 36 4.90 40.72 -8.30
N ASP A 37 5.81 41.05 -9.21
CA ASP A 37 6.29 40.12 -10.25
C ASP A 37 7.14 38.99 -9.66
N ALA A 38 8.03 39.27 -8.69
CA ALA A 38 8.79 38.24 -7.98
C ALA A 38 7.90 37.37 -7.07
N ALA A 39 6.87 37.96 -6.44
CA ALA A 39 5.86 37.23 -5.69
C ALA A 39 4.97 36.37 -6.61
N ALA A 40 4.65 36.86 -7.81
CA ALA A 40 3.94 36.08 -8.82
C ALA A 40 4.79 34.92 -9.34
N GLU A 41 6.07 35.15 -9.67
CA GLU A 41 6.98 34.09 -10.10
C GLU A 41 7.24 33.05 -9.01
N SER A 42 7.37 33.45 -7.75
CA SER A 42 7.54 32.51 -6.63
C SER A 42 6.25 31.75 -6.32
N ALA A 43 5.07 32.38 -6.44
CA ALA A 43 3.79 31.70 -6.33
C ALA A 43 3.52 30.75 -7.50
N ILE A 44 3.95 31.09 -8.72
CA ILE A 44 3.91 30.21 -9.89
C ILE A 44 4.85 29.02 -9.67
N LYS A 45 6.11 29.25 -9.28
CA LYS A 45 7.05 28.15 -8.97
C LYS A 45 6.57 27.26 -7.82
N ALA A 46 5.92 27.82 -6.80
CA ALA A 46 5.33 27.04 -5.71
C ALA A 46 4.11 26.22 -6.17
N LYS A 47 3.28 26.78 -7.05
CA LYS A 47 2.16 26.06 -7.69
C LYS A 47 2.65 24.97 -8.62
N ASP A 48 3.67 25.23 -9.44
CA ASP A 48 4.27 24.26 -10.34
C ASP A 48 4.93 23.14 -9.54
N THR A 49 5.66 23.47 -8.46
CA THR A 49 6.22 22.45 -7.55
C THR A 49 5.11 21.63 -6.88
N ALA A 50 3.99 22.24 -6.48
CA ALA A 50 2.86 21.53 -5.91
C ALA A 50 2.14 20.65 -6.95
N ALA A 51 2.02 21.11 -8.20
CA ALA A 51 1.47 20.35 -9.32
C ALA A 51 2.36 19.14 -9.66
N ASP A 52 3.68 19.35 -9.74
CA ASP A 52 4.67 18.30 -9.95
C ASP A 52 4.64 17.25 -8.83
N ILE A 53 4.45 17.67 -7.57
CA ILE A 53 4.30 16.75 -6.43
C ILE A 53 3.01 15.92 -6.53
N ILE A 54 1.91 16.56 -6.92
CA ILE A 54 0.63 15.86 -7.13
C ILE A 54 0.78 14.84 -8.26
N ASP A 55 1.46 15.19 -9.35
CA ASP A 55 1.62 14.29 -10.50
C ASP A 55 2.61 13.16 -10.22
N VAL A 56 3.70 13.40 -9.48
CA VAL A 56 4.59 12.33 -8.99
C VAL A 56 3.86 11.40 -8.02
N GLY A 57 2.99 11.95 -7.15
CA GLY A 57 2.14 11.18 -6.25
C GLY A 57 1.13 10.29 -6.97
N LYS A 58 0.50 10.81 -8.04
CA LYS A 58 -0.40 10.05 -8.92
C LYS A 58 0.34 8.93 -9.66
N GLY A 59 1.51 9.22 -10.23
CA GLY A 59 2.32 8.21 -10.94
C GLY A 59 2.69 7.03 -10.05
N LYS A 60 3.21 7.31 -8.85
CA LYS A 60 3.55 6.26 -7.87
C LYS A 60 2.34 5.49 -7.35
N LEU A 61 1.20 6.17 -7.18
CA LEU A 61 -0.05 5.52 -6.81
C LEU A 61 -0.52 4.57 -7.91
N GLN A 62 -0.47 5.01 -9.17
CA GLN A 62 -0.89 4.22 -10.32
C GLN A 62 0.00 2.97 -10.50
N GLU A 63 1.33 3.13 -10.46
CA GLU A 63 2.29 2.02 -10.53
C GLU A 63 2.09 1.04 -9.36
N GLY A 64 1.94 1.57 -8.14
CA GLY A 64 1.70 0.75 -6.95
C GLY A 64 0.39 -0.03 -7.05
N MET A 65 -0.68 0.60 -7.55
CA MET A 65 -1.97 -0.05 -7.74
C MET A 65 -1.91 -1.15 -8.79
N ALA A 66 -1.24 -0.91 -9.92
CA ALA A 66 -1.04 -1.92 -10.96
C ALA A 66 -0.32 -3.15 -10.39
N THR A 67 0.77 -2.93 -9.65
CA THR A 67 1.54 -4.00 -8.99
C THR A 67 0.67 -4.79 -8.00
N VAL A 68 -0.08 -4.10 -7.13
CA VAL A 68 -0.95 -4.75 -6.14
C VAL A 68 -2.06 -5.56 -6.80
N ILE A 69 -2.66 -5.06 -7.88
CA ILE A 69 -3.69 -5.79 -8.63
C ILE A 69 -3.11 -7.03 -9.30
N GLU A 70 -1.93 -6.92 -9.90
CA GLU A 70 -1.23 -8.05 -10.53
C GLU A 70 -0.90 -9.14 -9.51
N GLU A 71 -0.26 -8.79 -8.40
CA GLU A 71 0.04 -9.74 -7.31
C GLU A 71 -1.23 -10.37 -6.72
N THR A 72 -2.30 -9.58 -6.58
CA THR A 72 -3.62 -10.05 -6.14
C THR A 72 -4.20 -11.07 -7.10
N ASN A 73 -4.17 -10.83 -8.41
CA ASN A 73 -4.69 -11.76 -9.41
C ASN A 73 -3.87 -13.05 -9.48
N ASN A 74 -2.55 -12.94 -9.33
CA ASN A 74 -1.67 -14.09 -9.30
C ASN A 74 -1.96 -15.00 -8.09
N ILE A 75 -2.01 -14.44 -6.88
CA ILE A 75 -2.30 -15.24 -5.69
C ILE A 75 -3.73 -15.76 -5.70
N LYS A 76 -4.71 -14.96 -6.16
CA LYS A 76 -6.10 -15.40 -6.35
C LYS A 76 -6.17 -16.67 -7.19
N THR A 77 -5.49 -16.70 -8.32
CA THR A 77 -5.49 -17.85 -9.24
C THR A 77 -4.88 -19.09 -8.58
N ILE A 78 -3.76 -18.93 -7.87
CA ILE A 78 -3.14 -20.01 -7.11
C ILE A 78 -4.13 -20.57 -6.07
N LEU A 79 -4.76 -19.70 -5.28
CA LEU A 79 -5.72 -20.10 -4.26
C LEU A 79 -6.92 -20.85 -4.86
N GLN A 80 -7.48 -20.37 -5.96
CA GLN A 80 -8.59 -21.05 -6.64
C GLN A 80 -8.19 -22.46 -7.13
N ASN A 81 -7.00 -22.59 -7.74
CA ASN A 81 -6.49 -23.88 -8.20
C ASN A 81 -6.18 -24.84 -7.03
N SER A 82 -5.83 -24.29 -5.87
CA SER A 82 -5.59 -25.05 -4.64
C SER A 82 -6.87 -25.40 -3.88
N GLY A 83 -8.07 -25.00 -4.35
CA GLY A 83 -9.32 -25.35 -3.68
C GLY A 83 -9.77 -24.35 -2.61
N TYR A 84 -9.46 -23.07 -2.80
CA TYR A 84 -10.07 -21.98 -2.05
C TYR A 84 -11.15 -21.29 -2.89
N CYS A 85 -12.26 -20.92 -2.25
CA CYS A 85 -13.29 -20.08 -2.85
C CYS A 85 -13.04 -18.61 -2.48
N ILE A 86 -12.81 -17.77 -3.49
CA ILE A 86 -12.63 -16.32 -3.30
C ILE A 86 -13.99 -15.67 -3.13
N ILE A 87 -14.22 -15.04 -1.98
CA ILE A 87 -15.49 -14.43 -1.60
C ILE A 87 -15.50 -12.96 -2.01
N ASP A 88 -14.43 -12.23 -1.69
CA ASP A 88 -14.32 -10.80 -1.99
C ASP A 88 -12.85 -10.39 -2.19
N ILE A 89 -12.66 -9.31 -2.95
CA ILE A 89 -11.36 -8.65 -3.11
C ILE A 89 -11.59 -7.16 -2.85
N SER A 90 -11.02 -6.68 -1.75
CA SER A 90 -11.09 -5.29 -1.34
C SER A 90 -9.76 -4.60 -1.60
N VAL A 91 -9.79 -3.44 -2.25
CA VAL A 91 -8.59 -2.65 -2.54
C VAL A 91 -8.70 -1.28 -1.89
N THR A 92 -7.67 -0.90 -1.13
CA THR A 92 -7.54 0.41 -0.50
C THR A 92 -6.64 1.29 -1.36
N ILE A 93 -7.21 2.40 -1.85
CA ILE A 93 -6.48 3.44 -2.57
C ILE A 93 -5.76 4.30 -1.53
N SER A 94 -4.47 4.02 -1.33
CA SER A 94 -3.57 4.74 -0.43
C SER A 94 -2.15 4.77 -0.97
N VAL A 95 -1.26 5.50 -0.31
CA VAL A 95 0.19 5.45 -0.60
C VAL A 95 0.91 4.91 0.64
N PRO A 96 1.38 3.64 0.64
CA PRO A 96 1.26 2.65 -0.43
C PRO A 96 -0.15 2.03 -0.52
N PRO A 97 -0.58 1.52 -1.69
CA PRO A 97 -1.85 0.85 -1.86
C PRO A 97 -1.85 -0.54 -1.24
N LYS A 98 -3.04 -1.09 -1.00
CA LYS A 98 -3.20 -2.42 -0.37
C LYS A 98 -4.39 -3.17 -0.97
N ALA A 99 -4.26 -4.49 -1.09
CA ALA A 99 -5.38 -5.37 -1.40
C ALA A 99 -5.56 -6.43 -0.31
N ILE A 100 -6.80 -6.82 -0.09
CA ILE A 100 -7.21 -7.87 0.84
C ILE A 100 -8.08 -8.84 0.08
N LEU A 101 -7.69 -10.12 0.07
CA LEU A 101 -8.52 -11.21 -0.44
C LEU A 101 -9.23 -11.88 0.73
N LEU A 102 -10.57 -11.89 0.70
CA LEU A 102 -11.39 -12.70 1.58
C LEU A 102 -11.72 -14.01 0.86
N PHE A 103 -11.42 -15.14 1.49
CA PHE A 103 -11.67 -16.46 0.92
C PHE A 103 -11.93 -17.51 2.00
N GLU A 104 -12.42 -18.67 1.57
CA GLU A 104 -12.64 -19.85 2.41
C GLU A 104 -12.01 -21.09 1.79
N ASP A 105 -11.57 -22.03 2.63
CA ASP A 105 -11.03 -23.31 2.19
C ASP A 105 -12.19 -24.28 1.89
N THR A 106 -12.20 -24.89 0.70
CA THR A 106 -13.24 -25.87 0.34
C THR A 106 -12.84 -27.30 0.70
N GLY A 107 -11.74 -27.51 1.42
CA GLY A 107 -11.36 -28.78 2.05
C GLY A 107 -10.09 -29.44 1.51
N SER A 108 -9.37 -28.82 0.57
CA SER A 108 -8.08 -29.32 0.05
C SER A 108 -7.01 -28.23 -0.06
N GLY A 109 -7.27 -27.05 0.50
CA GLY A 109 -6.44 -25.86 0.34
C GLY A 109 -5.03 -26.06 0.86
N LYS A 110 -4.93 -26.54 2.11
CA LYS A 110 -3.66 -26.75 2.81
C LYS A 110 -2.74 -27.74 2.08
N GLU A 111 -3.26 -28.91 1.71
CA GLU A 111 -2.48 -29.97 1.07
C GLU A 111 -1.94 -29.49 -0.28
N LYS A 112 -2.81 -28.92 -1.14
CA LYS A 112 -2.41 -28.46 -2.48
C LYS A 112 -1.42 -27.29 -2.44
N LEU A 113 -1.56 -26.38 -1.48
CA LEU A 113 -0.58 -25.30 -1.30
C LEU A 113 0.78 -25.83 -0.81
N THR A 114 0.78 -26.89 0.00
CA THR A 114 2.01 -27.55 0.47
C THR A 114 2.70 -28.25 -0.70
N GLU A 115 1.97 -29.06 -1.47
CA GLU A 115 2.47 -29.70 -2.69
C GLU A 115 3.05 -28.69 -3.69
N LEU A 116 2.38 -27.54 -3.86
CA LEU A 116 2.86 -26.49 -4.75
C LEU A 116 4.21 -25.92 -4.31
N LEU A 117 4.44 -25.74 -3.00
CA LEU A 117 5.73 -25.28 -2.47
C LEU A 117 6.84 -26.33 -2.57
N GLU A 118 6.48 -27.61 -2.49
CA GLU A 118 7.42 -28.74 -2.49
C GLU A 118 7.74 -29.24 -3.90
N SER A 119 6.90 -28.91 -4.89
CA SER A 119 7.09 -29.34 -6.28
C SER A 119 8.37 -28.79 -6.89
N GLU A 120 9.24 -29.70 -7.34
CA GLU A 120 10.43 -29.37 -8.11
C GLU A 120 10.01 -28.74 -9.45
N GLY A 121 10.35 -27.47 -9.65
CA GLY A 121 10.02 -26.71 -10.87
C GLY A 121 8.88 -25.71 -10.73
N SER A 122 8.30 -25.51 -9.54
CA SER A 122 7.34 -24.42 -9.33
C SER A 122 7.97 -23.05 -9.62
N THR A 123 7.35 -22.27 -10.51
CA THR A 123 7.80 -20.91 -10.88
C THR A 123 7.13 -19.86 -10.01
N LEU A 124 7.11 -20.06 -8.69
CA LEU A 124 6.52 -19.10 -7.77
C LEU A 124 7.44 -17.90 -7.57
N SER A 125 6.86 -16.70 -7.62
CA SER A 125 7.56 -15.48 -7.22
C SER A 125 7.90 -15.51 -5.73
N LYS A 126 8.86 -14.69 -5.30
CA LYS A 126 9.20 -14.54 -3.86
C LYS A 126 7.98 -14.09 -3.04
N MET A 127 7.17 -13.22 -3.61
CA MET A 127 5.95 -12.69 -2.98
C MET A 127 4.89 -13.77 -2.84
N GLN A 128 4.63 -14.53 -3.90
CA GLN A 128 3.72 -15.68 -3.89
C GLN A 128 4.17 -16.72 -2.85
N THR A 129 5.45 -17.09 -2.86
CA THR A 129 6.03 -18.01 -1.88
C THR A 129 5.83 -17.51 -0.45
N ALA A 130 6.04 -16.21 -0.21
CA ALA A 130 5.84 -15.62 1.11
C ALA A 130 4.36 -15.67 1.54
N MET A 131 3.42 -15.33 0.64
CA MET A 131 1.98 -15.38 0.92
C MET A 131 1.52 -16.80 1.26
N ILE A 132 1.92 -17.79 0.44
CA ILE A 132 1.57 -19.20 0.66
C ILE A 132 2.13 -19.69 2.01
N LYS A 133 3.40 -19.41 2.30
CA LYS A 133 4.01 -19.77 3.59
C LYS A 133 3.30 -19.13 4.78
N THR A 134 2.91 -17.85 4.67
CA THR A 134 2.15 -17.17 5.73
C THR A 134 0.78 -17.81 5.93
N MET A 135 0.10 -18.22 4.86
CA MET A 135 -1.15 -18.97 4.97
C MET A 135 -0.96 -20.34 5.63
N LEU A 136 0.04 -21.11 5.20
CA LEU A 136 0.28 -22.45 5.75
C LEU A 136 0.59 -22.42 7.25
N LYS A 137 1.30 -21.39 7.73
CA LYS A 137 1.54 -21.17 9.17
C LYS A 137 0.27 -21.01 9.99
N THR A 138 -0.83 -20.55 9.39
CA THR A 138 -2.09 -20.45 10.14
C THR A 138 -2.62 -21.82 10.55
N TYR A 139 -2.35 -22.86 9.74
CA TYR A 139 -2.79 -24.22 10.04
C TYR A 139 -2.04 -24.87 11.21
N ASP A 140 -0.88 -24.32 11.61
CA ASP A 140 -0.17 -24.74 12.83
C ASP A 140 -0.97 -24.37 14.10
N LEU A 141 -1.87 -23.40 13.99
CA LEU A 141 -2.69 -22.89 15.10
C LEU A 141 -4.07 -23.56 15.20
N VAL A 142 -4.45 -24.41 14.23
CA VAL A 142 -5.79 -25.02 14.17
C VAL A 142 -6.11 -25.81 15.45
N LYS A 143 -5.16 -26.62 15.93
CA LYS A 143 -5.35 -27.40 17.17
C LYS A 143 -5.67 -26.52 18.37
N ILE A 144 -4.98 -25.37 18.49
CA ILE A 144 -5.18 -24.43 19.59
C ILE A 144 -6.60 -23.85 19.54
N THR A 145 -7.11 -23.51 18.36
CA THR A 145 -8.47 -22.96 18.23
C THR A 145 -9.54 -24.02 18.45
N GLU A 146 -9.34 -25.24 17.95
CA GLU A 146 -10.27 -26.36 18.10
C GLU A 146 -10.40 -26.76 19.58
N GLU A 147 -9.31 -26.77 20.34
CA GLU A 147 -9.34 -26.99 21.81
C GLU A 147 -10.22 -25.98 22.56
N HIS A 148 -10.44 -24.80 21.97
CA HIS A 148 -11.30 -23.75 22.52
C HIS A 148 -12.69 -23.69 21.86
N GLY A 149 -13.07 -24.71 21.09
CA GLY A 149 -14.37 -24.81 20.43
C GLY A 149 -14.52 -23.91 19.20
N TYR A 150 -13.41 -23.59 18.53
CA TYR A 150 -13.41 -22.79 17.32
C TYR A 150 -12.72 -23.50 16.17
N ARG A 151 -13.35 -23.43 14.99
CA ARG A 151 -12.74 -23.84 13.72
C ARG A 151 -12.47 -22.65 12.83
N PHE A 152 -11.61 -22.86 11.83
CA PHE A 152 -11.33 -21.84 10.82
C PHE A 152 -12.52 -21.75 9.86
N GLY A 153 -12.99 -20.52 9.60
CA GLY A 153 -14.06 -20.25 8.65
C GLY A 153 -13.54 -19.56 7.39
N LYS A 154 -13.11 -18.30 7.53
CA LYS A 154 -12.66 -17.46 6.42
C LYS A 154 -11.28 -16.89 6.69
N PHE A 155 -10.61 -16.47 5.64
CA PHE A 155 -9.27 -15.90 5.69
C PHE A 155 -9.26 -14.56 4.98
N ASN A 156 -8.63 -13.57 5.59
CA ASN A 156 -8.25 -12.32 4.95
C ASN A 156 -6.75 -12.36 4.71
N LEU A 157 -6.32 -12.49 3.45
CA LEU A 157 -4.92 -12.32 3.07
C LEU A 157 -4.71 -10.87 2.60
N THR A 158 -3.90 -10.13 3.35
CA THR A 158 -3.43 -8.80 2.94
C THR A 158 -2.20 -8.94 2.07
N VAL A 159 -2.29 -8.47 0.82
CA VAL A 159 -1.20 -8.46 -0.17
C VAL A 159 -0.27 -7.29 0.13
N THR A 160 0.68 -7.51 1.03
CA THR A 160 1.71 -6.53 1.46
C THR A 160 3.06 -7.21 1.67
N ILE A 161 4.11 -6.42 1.93
CA ILE A 161 5.42 -6.92 2.36
C ILE A 161 5.69 -6.41 3.80
N PRO A 162 5.73 -7.27 4.82
CA PRO A 162 5.41 -8.71 4.77
C PRO A 162 3.90 -8.95 4.58
N PRO A 163 3.50 -10.12 4.04
CA PRO A 163 2.09 -10.49 3.91
C PRO A 163 1.50 -10.81 5.28
N GLN A 164 0.19 -10.58 5.41
CA GLN A 164 -0.54 -10.82 6.67
C GLN A 164 -1.77 -11.67 6.39
N VAL A 165 -2.07 -12.59 7.30
CA VAL A 165 -3.31 -13.37 7.26
C VAL A 165 -4.08 -13.15 8.56
N THR A 166 -5.35 -12.81 8.44
CA THR A 166 -6.30 -12.84 9.54
C THR A 166 -7.26 -14.00 9.33
N VAL A 167 -7.40 -14.86 10.32
CA VAL A 167 -8.33 -16.00 10.30
C VAL A 167 -9.59 -15.61 11.06
N HIS A 168 -10.73 -15.78 10.43
CA HIS A 168 -12.04 -15.65 11.04
C HIS A 168 -12.45 -17.00 11.62
N LEU A 169 -12.54 -17.06 12.94
CA LEU A 169 -12.93 -18.25 13.67
C LEU A 169 -14.46 -18.36 13.75
N VAL A 170 -14.95 -19.59 13.69
CA VAL A 170 -16.37 -19.93 13.81
C VAL A 170 -16.50 -20.89 14.99
N ALA A 171 -17.42 -20.61 15.91
CA ALA A 171 -17.67 -21.52 17.03
C ALA A 171 -18.27 -22.84 16.51
N ASP A 172 -17.76 -23.95 17.03
CA ASP A 172 -18.38 -25.25 16.87
C ASP A 172 -19.67 -25.25 17.70
N LYS A 173 -20.79 -25.55 17.04
CA LYS A 173 -22.10 -25.62 17.69
C LYS A 173 -22.26 -26.89 18.48
#